data_AF-A0A621MRQ7-F1
#
_entry.id   AF-A0A621MRQ7-F1
#
_cell.length_a   1.000
_cell.length_b   1.000
_cell.length_c   1.000
_cell.angle_alpha   90.00
_cell.angle_beta   90.00
_cell.angle_gamma   90.00
#
_symmetry.space_group_name_H-M   'P 1'
#
loop_
_entity.id
_entity.type
_entity.pdbx_description
1 polymer ?
#
loop_
_entity_poly.entity_id
_entity_poly.type
_entity_poly.pdbx_seq_one_letter_code
_entity_poly.pdbx_strand_id
1 'polypeptide(L)'
;MKKGIFLSIGIAVLFSACGNSIDEKTVKKYENQLNQTVKQEIASLSQDSGIKIEFSDFKCNADGDFIACLSPNFKTLAKDNNDEYQELFQAKNIKIRSNEIYKGEANTSISIKEYYNDLFKNQKSIQSNLVFEDFKLGEKVVSDINASLFQQDPKISSLINKLSSDSYTLSFDNSINKQENNYIDNLDIKFYNAKLNFNTNLNINLKEDLLNYLDSKGIKFNTQTLAMDEQAINELLNIANYEQASDFSNTIQKYIILNNFKIDSTLKTEGVFSSYITTAKENLQTLKTQSQNEEQALIFDKALAILNNITQNDDYKLNLDLKFKNIPVSDYSTQGIDSIEKLSINNQDATEALKIILPFIMFSMLMGGASF
;
A
#
# COMPACT_ATOMS: atom_id res chain seq x y z
N MET A 1 -0.34 -9.85 24.00
CA MET A 1 0.05 -9.15 22.74
C MET A 1 -0.07 -10.12 21.56
N LYS A 2 -1.26 -10.20 20.94
CA LYS A 2 -1.53 -10.93 19.68
C LYS A 2 -2.70 -10.27 18.93
N LYS A 3 -2.49 -9.03 18.49
CA LYS A 3 -3.30 -8.36 17.45
C LYS A 3 -2.31 -7.68 16.52
N GLY A 4 -1.80 -8.44 15.55
CA GLY A 4 -0.92 -7.90 14.52
C GLY A 4 -1.70 -6.97 13.61
N ILE A 5 -1.04 -5.94 13.09
CA ILE A 5 -1.64 -4.98 12.16
C ILE A 5 -1.91 -5.69 10.83
N PHE A 6 -3.14 -6.16 10.64
CA PHE A 6 -3.64 -6.62 9.34
C PHE A 6 -4.18 -5.40 8.59
N LEU A 7 -3.67 -5.16 7.38
CA LEU A 7 -4.02 -3.97 6.61
C LEU A 7 -5.51 -3.98 6.23
N SER A 8 -6.13 -2.81 6.34
CA SER A 8 -7.52 -2.54 6.04
C SER A 8 -7.80 -2.56 4.53
N ILE A 9 -8.08 -3.75 3.99
CA ILE A 9 -8.74 -3.91 2.69
C ILE A 9 -10.22 -3.50 2.88
N GLY A 10 -10.58 -2.25 2.51
CA GLY A 10 -11.94 -1.77 2.78
C GLY A 10 -12.30 -0.34 2.37
N ILE A 11 -11.81 0.17 1.24
CA ILE A 11 -12.32 1.40 0.59
C ILE A 11 -12.05 1.27 -0.95
N ALA A 12 -13.06 1.07 -1.82
CA ALA A 12 -12.97 0.21 -3.06
C ALA A 12 -13.51 0.74 -4.45
N VAL A 13 -12.67 1.25 -5.40
CA VAL A 13 -13.03 2.60 -5.95
C VAL A 13 -12.36 3.45 -7.15
N LEU A 14 -12.75 3.51 -8.47
CA LEU A 14 -12.63 4.78 -9.32
C LEU A 14 -13.39 4.98 -10.71
N PHE A 15 -14.53 5.72 -10.79
CA PHE A 15 -15.01 6.70 -11.84
C PHE A 15 -16.56 6.95 -11.98
N SER A 16 -16.97 8.24 -11.97
CA SER A 16 -18.33 8.82 -11.68
C SER A 16 -19.12 9.51 -12.83
N ALA A 17 -20.32 10.09 -12.57
CA ALA A 17 -21.16 10.83 -13.58
C ALA A 17 -22.00 12.02 -13.02
N CYS A 18 -22.01 13.19 -13.69
CA CYS A 18 -22.78 14.36 -13.24
C CYS A 18 -24.31 14.16 -13.36
N GLY A 19 -25.06 14.03 -12.25
CA GLY A 19 -26.52 13.89 -12.35
C GLY A 19 -27.40 13.89 -11.10
N ASN A 20 -26.86 13.81 -9.87
CA ASN A 20 -27.62 14.15 -8.64
C ASN A 20 -26.65 14.32 -7.46
N SER A 21 -26.67 15.49 -6.83
CA SER A 21 -25.87 15.81 -5.64
C SER A 21 -26.25 14.91 -4.47
N ILE A 22 -25.25 14.40 -3.74
CA ILE A 22 -25.48 13.82 -2.41
C ILE A 22 -26.06 14.90 -1.50
N ASP A 23 -27.16 14.58 -0.82
CA ASP A 23 -27.84 15.50 0.08
C ASP A 23 -27.07 15.72 1.39
N GLU A 24 -27.29 16.87 2.04
CA GLU A 24 -26.55 17.25 3.25
C GLU A 24 -26.75 16.27 4.42
N LYS A 25 -27.92 15.62 4.53
CA LYS A 25 -28.20 14.62 5.57
C LYS A 25 -27.38 13.35 5.33
N THR A 26 -27.22 12.90 4.09
CA THR A 26 -26.29 11.81 3.73
C THR A 26 -24.83 12.24 3.95
N VAL A 27 -24.43 13.46 3.57
CA VAL A 27 -23.08 13.98 3.84
C VAL A 27 -22.78 13.96 5.35
N LYS A 28 -23.70 14.44 6.19
CA LYS A 28 -23.52 14.45 7.66
C LYS A 28 -23.60 13.08 8.30
N LYS A 29 -24.34 12.12 7.73
CA LYS A 29 -24.31 10.71 8.16
C LYS A 29 -22.90 10.11 7.98
N TYR A 30 -22.29 10.30 6.81
CA TYR A 30 -20.92 9.87 6.55
C TYR A 30 -19.87 10.66 7.36
N GLU A 31 -20.02 11.98 7.54
CA GLU A 31 -19.15 12.78 8.42
C GLU A 31 -19.16 12.26 9.86
N ASN A 32 -20.34 11.94 10.39
CA ASN A 32 -20.48 11.41 11.75
C ASN A 32 -19.85 10.01 11.87
N GLN A 33 -20.14 9.11 10.92
CA GLN A 33 -19.62 7.73 10.97
C GLN A 33 -18.09 7.69 10.84
N LEU A 34 -17.52 8.44 9.89
CA LEU A 34 -16.06 8.56 9.71
C LEU A 34 -15.38 9.05 11.00
N ASN A 35 -15.93 10.10 11.62
CA ASN A 35 -15.39 10.63 12.87
C ASN A 35 -15.55 9.68 14.06
N GLN A 36 -16.61 8.87 14.11
CA GLN A 36 -16.78 7.84 15.15
C GLN A 36 -15.76 6.71 14.98
N THR A 37 -15.65 6.14 13.78
CA THR A 37 -14.69 5.06 13.48
C THR A 37 -13.25 5.50 13.72
N VAL A 38 -12.84 6.69 13.24
CA VAL A 38 -11.47 7.20 13.46
C VAL A 38 -11.18 7.44 14.94
N LYS A 39 -12.15 7.91 15.74
CA LYS A 39 -11.98 8.04 17.20
C LYS A 39 -11.91 6.70 17.93
N GLN A 40 -12.64 5.68 17.47
CA GLN A 40 -12.58 4.33 18.01
C GLN A 40 -11.23 3.68 17.72
N GLU A 41 -10.72 3.79 16.48
CA GLU A 41 -9.38 3.32 16.12
C GLU A 41 -8.28 4.07 16.90
N ILE A 42 -8.36 5.41 17.01
CA ILE A 42 -7.42 6.18 17.83
C ILE A 42 -7.42 5.72 19.29
N ALA A 43 -8.59 5.47 19.87
CA ALA A 43 -8.70 4.96 21.24
C ALA A 43 -8.11 3.55 21.38
N SER A 44 -8.42 2.64 20.46
CA SER A 44 -7.88 1.26 20.46
C SER A 44 -6.38 1.21 20.15
N LEU A 45 -5.84 2.17 19.41
CA LEU A 45 -4.41 2.29 19.12
C LEU A 45 -3.63 2.98 20.23
N SER A 46 -4.25 3.91 20.98
CA SER A 46 -3.59 4.64 22.07
C SER A 46 -3.68 3.91 23.41
N GLN A 47 -4.67 3.02 23.58
CA GLN A 47 -4.79 2.20 24.79
C GLN A 47 -3.60 1.24 24.92
N ASP A 48 -2.93 1.28 26.08
CA ASP A 48 -1.88 0.34 26.52
C ASP A 48 -0.66 0.20 25.58
N SER A 49 -0.48 1.12 24.62
CA SER A 49 0.54 1.07 23.57
C SER A 49 1.68 2.09 23.68
N GLY A 50 1.47 3.17 24.44
CA GLY A 50 2.35 4.34 24.45
C GLY A 50 2.23 5.24 23.21
N ILE A 51 1.26 5.00 22.32
CA ILE A 51 0.97 5.88 21.17
C ILE A 51 -0.05 6.94 21.58
N LYS A 52 0.14 8.19 21.15
CA LYS A 52 -0.85 9.26 21.26
C LYS A 52 -1.06 9.89 19.89
N ILE A 53 -2.31 9.98 19.46
CA ILE A 53 -2.70 10.62 18.20
C ILE A 53 -3.44 11.91 18.50
N GLU A 54 -3.06 13.00 17.84
CA GLU A 54 -3.76 14.28 17.88
C GLU A 54 -4.51 14.45 16.55
N PHE A 55 -5.84 14.59 16.65
CA PHE A 55 -6.77 14.52 15.52
C PHE A 55 -7.92 15.51 15.72
N SER A 56 -8.30 16.19 14.65
CA SER A 56 -9.46 17.10 14.61
C SER A 56 -10.56 16.50 13.75
N ASP A 57 -11.81 16.56 14.20
CA ASP A 57 -12.95 15.99 13.46
C ASP A 57 -12.99 16.44 11.99
N PHE A 58 -13.06 15.46 11.08
CA PHE A 58 -13.30 15.70 9.65
C PHE A 58 -14.53 16.59 9.46
N LYS A 59 -14.42 17.55 8.56
CA LYS A 59 -15.55 18.31 7.99
C LYS A 59 -15.71 17.90 6.54
N CYS A 60 -16.92 17.53 6.16
CA CYS A 60 -17.21 16.92 4.86
C CYS A 60 -18.23 17.73 4.06
N ASN A 61 -18.11 17.67 2.73
CA ASN A 61 -18.99 18.29 1.75
C ASN A 61 -19.19 17.36 0.55
N ALA A 62 -20.29 17.55 -0.18
CA ALA A 62 -20.49 16.91 -1.47
C ALA A 62 -19.59 17.55 -2.54
N ASP A 63 -19.10 16.73 -3.47
CA ASP A 63 -18.28 17.07 -4.64
C ASP A 63 -18.76 16.20 -5.81
N GLY A 64 -19.93 16.54 -6.39
CA GLY A 64 -20.61 15.70 -7.37
C GLY A 64 -21.10 14.38 -6.77
N ASP A 65 -20.54 13.26 -7.21
CA ASP A 65 -20.77 11.94 -6.61
C ASP A 65 -19.97 11.73 -5.33
N PHE A 66 -18.97 12.56 -5.04
CA PHE A 66 -18.08 12.38 -3.88
C PHE A 66 -18.65 13.00 -2.61
N ILE A 67 -18.32 12.38 -1.48
CA ILE A 67 -18.06 13.10 -0.25
C ILE A 67 -16.56 13.34 -0.18
N ALA A 68 -16.17 14.61 -0.10
CA ALA A 68 -14.83 15.02 0.30
C ALA A 68 -14.85 15.42 1.78
N CYS A 69 -13.81 15.05 2.51
CA CYS A 69 -13.66 15.28 3.96
C CYS A 69 -12.24 15.79 4.26
N LEU A 70 -12.11 16.77 5.16
CA LEU A 70 -10.82 17.33 5.59
C LEU A 70 -10.72 17.39 7.13
N SER A 71 -9.59 16.90 7.66
CA SER A 71 -9.19 16.95 9.07
C SER A 71 -7.87 17.73 9.19
N PRO A 72 -7.84 18.90 9.84
CA PRO A 72 -6.61 19.69 9.99
C PRO A 72 -5.73 19.23 11.18
N ASN A 73 -4.44 19.57 11.11
CA ASN A 73 -3.45 19.48 12.19
C ASN A 73 -3.33 18.09 12.85
N PHE A 74 -3.07 17.06 12.05
CA PHE A 74 -2.88 15.69 12.53
C PHE A 74 -1.45 15.44 13.02
N LYS A 75 -1.28 14.73 14.15
CA LYS A 75 0.02 14.27 14.65
C LYS A 75 -0.08 12.85 15.22
N THR A 76 0.98 12.06 15.05
CA THR A 76 1.20 10.81 15.78
C THR A 76 2.47 10.92 16.62
N LEU A 77 2.34 10.65 17.91
CA LEU A 77 3.39 10.69 18.91
C LEU A 77 3.58 9.28 19.50
N ALA A 78 4.80 8.93 19.89
CA ALA A 78 5.10 7.72 20.65
C ALA A 78 5.85 8.07 21.93
N LYS A 79 5.61 7.30 22.99
CA LYS A 79 6.31 7.40 24.27
C LYS A 79 7.74 6.86 24.12
N ASP A 80 8.71 7.57 24.71
CA ASP A 80 10.11 7.16 24.75
C ASP A 80 10.48 6.40 26.05
N ASN A 81 11.76 6.06 26.18
CA ASN A 81 12.29 5.34 27.34
C ASN A 81 12.32 6.18 28.65
N ASN A 82 12.04 7.49 28.57
CA ASN A 82 11.96 8.43 29.70
C ASN A 82 10.50 8.74 30.08
N ASP A 83 9.54 8.02 29.49
CA ASP A 83 8.09 8.26 29.58
C ASP A 83 7.59 9.57 28.91
N GLU A 84 8.40 10.24 28.09
CA GLU A 84 8.03 11.47 27.36
C GLU A 84 7.49 11.16 25.95
N TYR A 85 6.64 12.03 25.39
CA TYR A 85 6.10 11.85 24.03
C TYR A 85 6.96 12.53 22.97
N GLN A 86 7.46 11.74 22.02
CA GLN A 86 8.22 12.21 20.85
C GLN A 86 7.36 12.09 19.58
N GLU A 87 7.45 13.08 18.68
CA GLU A 87 6.71 13.05 17.42
C GLU A 87 7.28 12.00 16.46
N LEU A 88 6.42 11.12 15.93
CA LEU A 88 6.78 10.22 14.82
C LEU A 88 6.60 10.95 13.48
N PHE A 89 5.42 11.52 13.26
CA PHE A 89 5.09 12.31 12.08
C PHE A 89 3.86 13.20 12.31
N GLN A 90 3.70 14.19 11.44
CA GLN A 90 2.57 15.10 11.39
C GLN A 90 2.09 15.31 9.95
N ALA A 91 0.85 15.77 9.80
CA ALA A 91 0.30 16.26 8.53
C ALA A 91 -0.62 17.46 8.78
N LYS A 92 -0.47 18.50 7.96
CA LYS A 92 -1.25 19.74 8.05
C LYS A 92 -2.73 19.51 7.78
N ASN A 93 -3.06 18.70 6.78
CA ASN A 93 -4.41 18.22 6.51
C ASN A 93 -4.37 16.73 6.16
N ILE A 94 -5.28 15.95 6.73
CA ILE A 94 -5.71 14.68 6.13
C ILE A 94 -6.95 14.97 5.28
N LYS A 95 -6.95 14.49 4.03
CA LYS A 95 -8.09 14.55 3.12
C LYS A 95 -8.55 13.13 2.80
N ILE A 96 -9.85 12.88 2.89
CA ILE A 96 -10.50 11.65 2.44
C ILE A 96 -11.52 12.02 1.36
N ARG A 97 -11.62 11.25 0.28
CA ARG A 97 -12.58 11.51 -0.80
C ARG A 97 -13.16 10.20 -1.34
N SER A 98 -14.49 10.04 -1.34
CA SER A 98 -15.15 8.83 -1.86
C SER A 98 -16.59 9.00 -2.33
N ASN A 99 -16.98 8.29 -3.39
CA ASN A 99 -18.37 8.05 -3.82
C ASN A 99 -18.83 6.61 -3.52
N GLU A 100 -18.18 5.91 -2.56
CA GLU A 100 -18.68 4.64 -2.00
C GLU A 100 -19.86 4.91 -1.05
N ILE A 101 -20.86 5.58 -1.64
CA ILE A 101 -21.93 6.28 -0.97
C ILE A 101 -23.23 5.57 -1.31
N TYR A 102 -23.74 4.82 -0.34
CA TYR A 102 -25.06 4.25 -0.42
C TYR A 102 -26.11 5.37 -0.29
N LYS A 103 -26.62 5.84 -1.44
CA LYS A 103 -27.63 6.92 -1.53
C LYS A 103 -29.07 6.43 -1.23
N GLY A 104 -29.24 5.20 -0.72
CA GLY A 104 -30.56 4.60 -0.48
C GLY A 104 -31.15 4.93 0.90
N GLU A 105 -32.47 5.11 0.97
CA GLU A 105 -33.19 5.45 2.22
C GLU A 105 -33.64 4.22 3.05
N ALA A 106 -33.43 2.99 2.54
CA ALA A 106 -33.85 1.77 3.22
C ALA A 106 -33.07 1.56 4.52
N ASN A 107 -33.76 1.58 5.67
CA ASN A 107 -33.19 1.36 7.00
C ASN A 107 -33.13 -0.14 7.36
N THR A 108 -32.43 -0.92 6.54
CA THR A 108 -32.36 -2.39 6.62
C THR A 108 -31.00 -2.88 6.12
N SER A 109 -30.36 -3.84 6.82
CA SER A 109 -29.12 -4.45 6.33
C SER A 109 -29.34 -5.19 5.00
N ILE A 110 -28.69 -4.72 3.93
CA ILE A 110 -28.74 -5.29 2.59
C ILE A 110 -27.62 -6.31 2.38
N SER A 111 -27.72 -7.17 1.37
CA SER A 111 -26.68 -8.16 1.07
C SER A 111 -25.37 -7.47 0.62
N ILE A 112 -24.19 -8.06 0.89
CA ILE A 112 -22.93 -7.49 0.37
C ILE A 112 -22.91 -7.49 -1.17
N LYS A 113 -23.51 -8.51 -1.81
CA LYS A 113 -23.69 -8.53 -3.27
C LYS A 113 -24.65 -7.45 -3.76
N GLU A 114 -25.73 -7.19 -3.04
CA GLU A 114 -26.71 -6.12 -3.31
C GLU A 114 -26.05 -4.74 -3.24
N TYR A 115 -25.31 -4.45 -2.16
CA TYR A 115 -24.54 -3.21 -1.96
C TYR A 115 -23.63 -2.87 -3.13
N TYR A 116 -22.74 -3.79 -3.54
CA TYR A 116 -21.84 -3.54 -4.66
C TYR A 116 -22.57 -3.44 -6.00
N ASN A 117 -23.65 -4.21 -6.21
CA ASN A 117 -24.44 -4.09 -7.44
C ASN A 117 -25.15 -2.73 -7.55
N ASP A 118 -25.71 -2.19 -6.45
CA ASP A 118 -26.33 -0.86 -6.46
C ASP A 118 -25.30 0.26 -6.66
N LEU A 119 -24.06 0.11 -6.16
CA LEU A 119 -22.96 1.01 -6.49
C LEU A 119 -22.64 0.93 -7.99
N PHE A 120 -22.24 -0.24 -8.52
CA PHE A 120 -21.83 -0.42 -9.92
C PHE A 120 -22.93 -0.19 -10.97
N LYS A 121 -24.20 -0.13 -10.56
CA LYS A 121 -25.35 0.25 -11.38
C LYS A 121 -25.41 1.75 -11.68
N ASN A 122 -24.91 2.59 -10.77
CA ASN A 122 -24.98 4.05 -10.88
C ASN A 122 -23.66 4.69 -11.35
N GLN A 123 -22.54 4.00 -11.20
CA GLN A 123 -21.20 4.44 -11.58
C GLN A 123 -20.38 3.24 -12.08
N LYS A 124 -19.52 3.45 -13.08
CA LYS A 124 -18.70 2.35 -13.64
C LYS A 124 -17.71 1.81 -12.60
N SER A 125 -17.38 2.67 -11.64
CA SER A 125 -16.38 2.48 -10.59
C SER A 125 -16.44 3.67 -9.61
N ILE A 126 -15.74 3.60 -8.47
CA ILE A 126 -16.04 4.46 -7.30
C ILE A 126 -15.03 5.67 -7.14
N GLN A 127 -14.38 5.94 -5.98
CA GLN A 127 -13.15 6.76 -5.72
C GLN A 127 -12.72 6.60 -4.24
N SER A 128 -11.42 6.43 -3.99
CA SER A 128 -10.79 6.67 -2.70
C SER A 128 -9.52 7.44 -2.93
N ASN A 129 -9.34 8.47 -2.12
CA ASN A 129 -8.06 9.10 -1.89
C ASN A 129 -7.96 9.29 -0.38
N LEU A 130 -6.91 8.76 0.25
CA LEU A 130 -6.46 9.20 1.57
C LEU A 130 -5.16 9.97 1.37
N VAL A 131 -5.17 11.27 1.62
CA VAL A 131 -4.03 12.16 1.33
C VAL A 131 -3.60 12.90 2.59
N PHE A 132 -2.33 12.76 2.96
CA PHE A 132 -1.67 13.56 3.99
C PHE A 132 -0.95 14.74 3.30
N GLU A 133 -1.51 15.94 3.40
CA GLU A 133 -0.92 17.19 2.92
C GLU A 133 0.13 17.71 3.90
N ASP A 134 1.29 18.12 3.38
CA ASP A 134 2.46 18.54 4.16
C ASP A 134 2.80 17.50 5.25
N PHE A 135 2.83 16.22 4.86
CA PHE A 135 3.35 15.12 5.68
C PHE A 135 4.82 15.38 6.01
N LYS A 136 5.18 15.31 7.29
CA LYS A 136 6.55 15.53 7.77
C LYS A 136 6.89 14.56 8.90
N LEU A 137 8.11 14.02 8.88
CA LEU A 137 8.64 13.21 9.98
C LEU A 137 9.01 14.08 11.18
N GLY A 138 8.86 13.53 12.38
CA GLY A 138 9.29 14.16 13.62
C GLY A 138 10.81 14.12 13.79
N GLU A 139 11.36 15.06 14.57
CA GLU A 139 12.81 15.31 14.64
C GLU A 139 13.62 14.12 15.16
N LYS A 140 13.04 13.29 16.04
CA LYS A 140 13.67 12.04 16.49
C LYS A 140 13.84 11.05 15.33
N VAL A 141 12.79 10.84 14.53
CA VAL A 141 12.83 9.90 13.39
C VAL A 141 13.87 10.34 12.36
N VAL A 142 13.97 11.66 12.11
CA VAL A 142 15.05 12.24 11.28
C VAL A 142 16.43 11.96 11.89
N SER A 143 16.61 12.16 13.19
CA SER A 143 17.86 11.88 13.89
C SER A 143 18.26 10.40 13.79
N ASP A 144 17.31 9.47 13.96
CA ASP A 144 17.56 8.04 13.91
C ASP A 144 17.87 7.53 12.49
N ILE A 145 17.25 8.12 11.46
CA ILE A 145 17.63 7.86 10.05
C ILE A 145 19.07 8.31 9.78
N ASN A 146 19.44 9.53 10.23
CA ASN A 146 20.81 10.04 10.08
C ASN A 146 21.84 9.18 10.84
N ALA A 147 21.49 8.68 12.04
CA ALA A 147 22.33 7.78 12.82
C ALA A 147 22.46 6.38 12.18
N SER A 148 21.38 5.86 11.57
CA SER A 148 21.38 4.55 10.90
C SER A 148 22.20 4.53 9.61
N LEU A 149 22.26 5.67 8.88
CA LEU A 149 23.00 5.82 7.62
C LEU A 149 24.35 6.52 7.79
N PHE A 150 24.99 6.41 8.95
CA PHE A 150 26.21 7.15 9.29
C PHE A 150 27.39 6.87 8.34
N GLN A 151 27.53 7.70 7.30
CA GLN A 151 28.66 7.75 6.39
C GLN A 151 29.53 8.96 6.70
N GLN A 152 30.85 8.81 6.53
CA GLN A 152 31.82 9.88 6.80
C GLN A 152 31.78 11.03 5.77
N ASP A 153 30.98 10.92 4.70
CA ASP A 153 30.78 12.00 3.73
C ASP A 153 29.74 13.03 4.25
N PRO A 154 30.14 14.30 4.48
CA PRO A 154 29.21 15.33 4.97
C PRO A 154 28.13 15.74 3.95
N LYS A 155 28.36 15.57 2.64
CA LYS A 155 27.38 15.89 1.59
C LYS A 155 26.26 14.86 1.58
N ILE A 156 26.59 13.58 1.70
CA ILE A 156 25.59 12.50 1.80
C ILE A 156 24.79 12.69 3.08
N SER A 157 25.44 12.88 4.23
CA SER A 157 24.78 13.17 5.51
C SER A 157 23.87 14.42 5.43
N SER A 158 24.32 15.48 4.74
CA SER A 158 23.52 16.69 4.53
C SER A 158 22.30 16.43 3.64
N LEU A 159 22.43 15.67 2.55
CA LEU A 159 21.31 15.34 1.66
C LEU A 159 20.30 14.43 2.36
N ILE A 160 20.74 13.38 3.07
CA ILE A 160 19.83 12.50 3.82
C ILE A 160 19.03 13.31 4.83
N ASN A 161 19.67 14.16 5.64
CA ASN A 161 18.96 15.05 6.56
C ASN A 161 17.98 16.00 5.84
N LYS A 162 18.39 16.58 4.70
CA LYS A 162 17.59 17.48 3.84
C LYS A 162 16.43 16.78 3.09
N LEU A 163 16.44 15.45 3.02
CA LEU A 163 15.35 14.62 2.51
C LEU A 163 14.43 14.21 3.66
N SER A 164 14.95 13.68 4.76
CA SER A 164 14.16 13.19 5.90
C SER A 164 13.42 14.29 6.66
N SER A 165 13.95 15.51 6.71
CA SER A 165 13.32 16.66 7.37
C SER A 165 12.38 17.51 6.50
N ASP A 166 12.27 17.18 5.20
CA ASP A 166 11.43 17.90 4.24
C ASP A 166 9.93 17.57 4.41
N SER A 167 9.04 18.38 3.82
CA SER A 167 7.63 18.00 3.71
C SER A 167 7.32 17.29 2.39
N TYR A 168 6.31 16.42 2.44
CA TYR A 168 5.87 15.57 1.34
C TYR A 168 4.35 15.58 1.24
N THR A 169 3.83 15.11 0.10
CA THR A 169 2.47 14.57 0.04
C THR A 169 2.54 13.05 0.02
N LEU A 170 1.78 12.41 0.90
CA LEU A 170 1.58 10.96 0.92
C LEU A 170 0.12 10.69 0.51
N SER A 171 -0.12 9.96 -0.59
CA SER A 171 -1.45 9.52 -0.99
C SER A 171 -1.56 8.00 -1.04
N PHE A 172 -2.73 7.49 -0.64
CA PHE A 172 -3.18 6.13 -0.87
C PHE A 172 -4.45 6.22 -1.71
N ASP A 173 -4.36 5.76 -2.95
CA ASP A 173 -5.43 5.78 -3.93
C ASP A 173 -5.77 4.32 -4.29
N ASN A 174 -6.97 3.84 -4.00
CA ASN A 174 -7.45 2.52 -4.44
C ASN A 174 -8.38 2.68 -5.65
N SER A 175 -8.59 1.64 -6.46
CA SER A 175 -9.67 1.66 -7.46
C SER A 175 -10.20 0.33 -7.96
N ILE A 176 -11.50 0.06 -7.75
CA ILE A 176 -12.22 -1.12 -8.23
C ILE A 176 -13.15 -0.74 -9.38
N ASN A 177 -13.05 -1.51 -10.47
CA ASN A 177 -13.83 -1.41 -11.70
C ASN A 177 -14.49 -2.75 -12.03
N LYS A 178 -15.79 -2.80 -12.35
CA LYS A 178 -16.42 -4.05 -12.79
C LYS A 178 -16.14 -4.30 -14.28
N GLN A 179 -15.57 -5.47 -14.60
CA GLN A 179 -15.27 -5.91 -15.96
C GLN A 179 -15.82 -7.34 -16.16
N GLU A 180 -16.91 -7.45 -16.91
CA GLU A 180 -17.64 -8.71 -17.12
C GLU A 180 -18.00 -9.38 -15.77
N ASN A 181 -17.51 -10.60 -15.53
CA ASN A 181 -17.71 -11.38 -14.29
C ASN A 181 -16.56 -11.21 -13.28
N ASN A 182 -15.76 -10.15 -13.42
CA ASN A 182 -14.62 -9.83 -12.56
C ASN A 182 -14.66 -8.37 -12.10
N TYR A 183 -13.80 -8.06 -11.13
CA TYR A 183 -13.53 -6.72 -10.64
C TYR A 183 -12.02 -6.47 -10.69
N ILE A 184 -11.60 -5.43 -11.42
CA ILE A 184 -10.19 -5.01 -11.47
C ILE A 184 -9.98 -3.97 -10.36
N ASP A 185 -9.19 -4.35 -9.36
CA ASP A 185 -8.72 -3.51 -8.27
C ASP A 185 -7.30 -2.99 -8.59
N ASN A 186 -7.00 -1.77 -8.18
CA ASN A 186 -5.73 -1.09 -8.40
C ASN A 186 -5.42 -0.18 -7.21
N LEU A 187 -4.49 -0.59 -6.35
CA LEU A 187 -3.94 0.20 -5.27
C LEU A 187 -2.70 0.96 -5.78
N ASP A 188 -2.59 2.25 -5.46
CA ASP A 188 -1.55 3.16 -5.95
C ASP A 188 -1.13 4.10 -4.80
N ILE A 189 0.12 4.02 -4.36
CA ILE A 189 0.62 4.70 -3.15
C ILE A 189 1.78 5.62 -3.53
N LYS A 190 1.57 6.94 -3.37
CA LYS A 190 2.53 7.98 -3.77
C LYS A 190 3.12 8.67 -2.55
N PHE A 191 4.44 8.85 -2.54
CA PHE A 191 5.16 9.67 -1.57
C PHE A 191 6.07 10.62 -2.34
N TYR A 192 5.71 11.91 -2.39
CA TYR A 192 6.32 12.84 -3.34
C TYR A 192 6.46 14.29 -2.85
N ASN A 193 7.51 14.96 -3.34
CA ASN A 193 7.74 16.39 -3.26
C ASN A 193 8.62 16.87 -4.45
N ALA A 194 9.28 18.03 -4.34
CA ALA A 194 10.10 18.59 -5.41
C ALA A 194 11.44 17.86 -5.69
N LYS A 195 11.93 17.03 -4.74
CA LYS A 195 13.21 16.30 -4.82
C LYS A 195 13.04 14.80 -5.07
N LEU A 196 12.05 14.18 -4.43
CA LEU A 196 11.74 12.75 -4.54
C LEU A 196 10.29 12.59 -4.98
N ASN A 197 10.04 11.71 -5.94
CA ASN A 197 8.72 11.18 -6.23
C ASN A 197 8.82 9.66 -6.25
N PHE A 198 8.19 8.99 -5.30
CA PHE A 198 8.05 7.53 -5.26
C PHE A 198 6.58 7.18 -5.48
N ASN A 199 6.26 6.34 -6.46
CA ASN A 199 4.96 5.67 -6.58
C ASN A 199 5.14 4.15 -6.53
N THR A 200 4.22 3.45 -5.90
CA THR A 200 4.10 1.99 -6.00
C THR A 200 2.67 1.60 -6.31
N ASN A 201 2.49 0.69 -7.27
CA ASN A 201 1.21 0.29 -7.82
C ASN A 201 1.02 -1.23 -7.69
N LEU A 202 -0.18 -1.68 -7.33
CA LEU A 202 -0.56 -3.08 -7.27
C LEU A 202 -1.92 -3.26 -7.94
N ASN A 203 -1.93 -3.97 -9.07
CA ASN A 203 -3.12 -4.28 -9.84
C ASN A 203 -3.56 -5.73 -9.61
N ILE A 204 -4.81 -5.92 -9.21
CA ILE A 204 -5.40 -7.19 -8.77
C ILE A 204 -6.67 -7.45 -9.60
N ASN A 205 -6.90 -8.70 -9.98
CA ASN A 205 -8.14 -9.17 -10.56
C ASN A 205 -8.89 -10.05 -9.54
N LEU A 206 -10.13 -9.66 -9.21
CA LEU A 206 -11.01 -10.34 -8.26
C LEU A 206 -12.17 -10.97 -9.03
N LYS A 207 -12.38 -12.28 -8.91
CA LYS A 207 -13.52 -12.96 -9.54
C LYS A 207 -14.83 -12.58 -8.83
N GLU A 208 -15.96 -12.46 -9.54
CA GLU A 208 -17.27 -12.20 -8.91
C GLU A 208 -17.65 -13.31 -7.89
N ASP A 209 -17.09 -14.51 -8.03
CA ASP A 209 -17.26 -15.57 -7.04
C ASP A 209 -16.70 -15.24 -5.65
N LEU A 210 -15.79 -14.27 -5.51
CA LEU A 210 -15.42 -13.73 -4.19
C LEU A 210 -16.63 -13.05 -3.53
N LEU A 211 -17.38 -12.25 -4.29
CA LEU A 211 -18.57 -11.56 -3.81
C LEU A 211 -19.69 -12.56 -3.52
N ASN A 212 -19.88 -13.56 -4.39
CA ASN A 212 -20.81 -14.68 -4.14
C ASN A 212 -20.45 -15.44 -2.86
N TYR A 213 -19.16 -15.66 -2.62
CA TYR A 213 -18.66 -16.36 -1.43
C TYR A 213 -18.91 -15.56 -0.16
N LEU A 214 -18.56 -14.27 -0.12
CA LEU A 214 -18.81 -13.38 1.03
C LEU A 214 -20.32 -13.26 1.34
N ASP A 215 -21.16 -13.18 0.31
CA ASP A 215 -22.63 -13.16 0.44
C ASP A 215 -23.18 -14.49 0.99
N SER A 216 -22.63 -15.63 0.52
CA SER A 216 -22.98 -16.97 1.06
C SER A 216 -22.61 -17.19 2.53
N LYS A 217 -21.74 -16.32 3.09
CA LYS A 217 -21.38 -16.28 4.50
C LYS A 217 -22.23 -15.32 5.33
N GLY A 218 -23.26 -14.72 4.72
CA GLY A 218 -24.20 -13.85 5.39
C GLY A 218 -23.66 -12.46 5.71
N ILE A 219 -22.54 -12.04 5.11
CA ILE A 219 -22.06 -10.65 5.26
C ILE A 219 -23.08 -9.71 4.61
N LYS A 220 -23.47 -8.69 5.37
CA LYS A 220 -24.42 -7.66 4.97
C LYS A 220 -23.85 -6.28 5.23
N PHE A 221 -24.30 -5.30 4.45
CA PHE A 221 -24.05 -3.89 4.70
C PHE A 221 -25.20 -3.31 5.52
N ASN A 222 -24.91 -2.88 6.74
CA ASN A 222 -25.85 -2.17 7.60
C ASN A 222 -26.00 -0.74 7.08
N THR A 223 -27.12 -0.45 6.43
CA THR A 223 -27.33 0.86 5.79
C THR A 223 -27.44 2.00 6.80
N GLN A 224 -27.78 1.74 8.06
CA GLN A 224 -27.82 2.78 9.11
C GLN A 224 -26.41 3.19 9.56
N THR A 225 -25.54 2.23 9.89
CA THR A 225 -24.18 2.47 10.39
C THR A 225 -23.12 2.56 9.29
N LEU A 226 -23.49 2.31 8.03
CA LEU A 226 -22.60 2.36 6.86
C LEU A 226 -21.40 1.40 6.99
N ALA A 227 -21.59 0.28 7.70
CA ALA A 227 -20.57 -0.71 7.98
C ALA A 227 -21.05 -2.10 7.55
N MET A 228 -20.12 -3.00 7.23
CA MET A 228 -20.42 -4.42 7.09
C MET A 228 -20.64 -5.05 8.48
N ASP A 229 -21.52 -6.05 8.60
CA ASP A 229 -21.84 -6.70 9.87
C ASP A 229 -20.61 -7.36 10.51
N GLU A 230 -20.02 -6.68 11.50
CA GLU A 230 -18.71 -6.99 12.09
C GLU A 230 -18.63 -8.40 12.67
N GLN A 231 -19.73 -8.93 13.22
CA GLN A 231 -19.77 -10.30 13.75
C GLN A 231 -19.55 -11.35 12.66
N ALA A 232 -20.17 -11.20 11.49
CA ALA A 232 -19.97 -12.12 10.36
C ALA A 232 -18.53 -12.06 9.85
N ILE A 233 -17.95 -10.84 9.75
CA ILE A 233 -16.54 -10.67 9.37
C ILE A 233 -15.61 -11.29 10.42
N ASN A 234 -15.83 -11.04 11.71
CA ASN A 234 -15.02 -11.59 12.78
C ASN A 234 -15.11 -13.11 12.87
N GLU A 235 -16.27 -13.74 12.64
CA GLU A 235 -16.38 -15.20 12.56
C GLU A 235 -15.54 -15.76 11.40
N LEU A 236 -15.57 -15.12 10.23
CA LEU A 236 -14.78 -15.52 9.07
C LEU A 236 -13.26 -15.35 9.29
N LEU A 237 -12.84 -14.25 9.93
CA LEU A 237 -11.44 -14.02 10.30
C LEU A 237 -10.99 -14.94 11.45
N ASN A 238 -11.87 -15.31 12.39
CA ASN A 238 -11.56 -16.25 13.47
C ASN A 238 -11.41 -17.69 12.95
N ILE A 239 -12.20 -18.09 11.95
CA ILE A 239 -11.99 -19.35 11.23
C ILE A 239 -10.57 -19.40 10.64
N ALA A 240 -10.03 -18.30 10.11
CA ALA A 240 -8.66 -18.26 9.57
C ALA A 240 -7.54 -18.27 10.63
N ASN A 241 -7.84 -18.14 11.94
CA ASN A 241 -6.85 -17.97 13.01
C ASN A 241 -6.67 -19.21 13.93
N TYR A 242 -7.48 -20.26 13.78
CA TYR A 242 -7.29 -21.51 14.54
C TYR A 242 -6.37 -22.50 13.81
N GLU A 243 -5.47 -23.15 14.54
CA GLU A 243 -4.24 -23.81 14.07
C GLU A 243 -4.39 -25.06 13.17
N GLN A 244 -5.58 -25.32 12.59
CA GLN A 244 -5.79 -26.32 11.53
C GLN A 244 -6.67 -25.84 10.35
N ALA A 245 -7.15 -24.60 10.37
CA ALA A 245 -8.14 -24.11 9.40
C ALA A 245 -7.50 -23.39 8.19
N SER A 246 -6.64 -24.09 7.46
CA SER A 246 -6.00 -23.58 6.24
C SER A 246 -7.01 -23.19 5.14
N ASP A 247 -8.18 -23.83 5.10
CA ASP A 247 -9.15 -23.71 4.01
C ASP A 247 -9.74 -22.32 3.78
N PHE A 248 -9.92 -21.47 4.80
CA PHE A 248 -10.64 -20.21 4.61
C PHE A 248 -9.82 -19.16 3.85
N SER A 249 -8.62 -18.84 4.34
CA SER A 249 -7.68 -17.94 3.65
C SER A 249 -7.34 -18.49 2.27
N ASN A 250 -7.04 -19.79 2.17
CA ASN A 250 -6.77 -20.45 0.89
C ASN A 250 -7.99 -20.43 -0.06
N THR A 251 -9.22 -20.32 0.44
CA THR A 251 -10.42 -20.22 -0.41
C THR A 251 -10.64 -18.80 -0.94
N ILE A 252 -10.43 -17.75 -0.14
CA ILE A 252 -10.42 -16.38 -0.67
C ILE A 252 -9.34 -16.22 -1.74
N GLN A 253 -8.15 -16.78 -1.52
CA GLN A 253 -7.03 -16.76 -2.48
C GLN A 253 -7.33 -17.45 -3.83
N LYS A 254 -8.35 -18.31 -3.95
CA LYS A 254 -8.80 -18.89 -5.23
C LYS A 254 -9.47 -17.87 -6.15
N TYR A 255 -9.93 -16.75 -5.59
CA TYR A 255 -10.66 -15.69 -6.29
C TYR A 255 -9.83 -14.41 -6.49
N ILE A 256 -8.66 -14.31 -5.85
CA ILE A 256 -7.71 -13.22 -6.00
C ILE A 256 -6.61 -13.65 -6.98
N ILE A 257 -6.35 -12.82 -7.98
CA ILE A 257 -5.26 -12.95 -8.95
C ILE A 257 -4.46 -11.65 -8.91
N LEU A 258 -3.14 -11.71 -8.74
CA LEU A 258 -2.29 -10.52 -8.95
C LEU A 258 -2.01 -10.40 -10.45
N ASN A 259 -2.10 -9.19 -11.02
CA ASN A 259 -1.75 -8.94 -12.41
C ASN A 259 -0.34 -8.35 -12.50
N ASN A 260 -0.14 -7.17 -11.89
CA ASN A 260 1.11 -6.43 -11.94
C ASN A 260 1.40 -5.76 -10.58
N PHE A 261 2.68 -5.64 -10.24
CA PHE A 261 3.21 -4.81 -9.17
C PHE A 261 4.30 -3.89 -9.74
N LYS A 262 4.28 -2.60 -9.41
CA LYS A 262 5.21 -1.62 -9.98
C LYS A 262 5.81 -0.68 -8.94
N ILE A 263 7.02 -0.21 -9.19
CA ILE A 263 7.65 0.88 -8.43
C ILE A 263 8.26 1.88 -9.42
N ASP A 264 7.67 3.06 -9.52
CA ASP A 264 8.13 4.16 -10.36
C ASP A 264 8.61 5.30 -9.47
N SER A 265 9.93 5.54 -9.45
CA SER A 265 10.58 6.46 -8.51
C SER A 265 11.63 7.34 -9.17
N THR A 266 11.70 8.61 -8.78
CA THR A 266 12.76 9.57 -9.16
C THR A 266 13.30 10.32 -7.95
N LEU A 267 14.62 10.43 -7.83
CA LEU A 267 15.32 11.17 -6.77
C LEU A 267 16.37 12.11 -7.37
N LYS A 268 16.25 13.40 -7.08
CA LYS A 268 17.28 14.41 -7.38
C LYS A 268 18.41 14.30 -6.35
N THR A 269 19.55 13.76 -6.77
CA THR A 269 20.64 13.37 -5.85
C THR A 269 21.68 14.45 -5.59
N GLU A 270 21.61 15.60 -6.29
CA GLU A 270 22.61 16.68 -6.18
C GLU A 270 24.07 16.16 -6.40
N GLY A 271 24.21 15.05 -7.15
CA GLY A 271 25.47 14.39 -7.50
C GLY A 271 26.16 13.61 -6.37
N VAL A 272 25.61 13.57 -5.15
CA VAL A 272 26.37 13.14 -3.95
C VAL A 272 26.74 11.66 -3.94
N PHE A 273 25.96 10.79 -4.57
CA PHE A 273 26.21 9.34 -4.57
C PHE A 273 27.19 8.86 -5.66
N SER A 274 27.66 9.76 -6.53
CA SER A 274 28.53 9.45 -7.68
C SER A 274 29.76 8.59 -7.34
N SER A 275 30.41 8.84 -6.21
CA SER A 275 31.53 8.04 -5.70
C SER A 275 31.12 6.58 -5.42
N TYR A 276 30.09 6.39 -4.59
CA TYR A 276 29.56 5.06 -4.25
C TYR A 276 29.10 4.28 -5.51
N ILE A 277 28.42 4.96 -6.44
CA ILE A 277 27.96 4.35 -7.70
C ILE A 277 29.13 3.92 -8.60
N THR A 278 30.28 4.59 -8.52
CA THR A 278 31.49 4.20 -9.26
C THR A 278 32.05 2.89 -8.68
N THR A 279 32.31 2.84 -7.38
CA THR A 279 32.80 1.62 -6.69
C THR A 279 31.80 0.46 -6.78
N ALA A 280 30.49 0.72 -6.75
CA ALA A 280 29.48 -0.30 -6.96
C ALA A 280 29.57 -0.95 -8.35
N LYS A 281 29.84 -0.16 -9.41
CA LYS A 281 30.03 -0.68 -10.78
C LYS A 281 31.33 -1.48 -10.91
N GLU A 282 32.42 -1.01 -10.30
CA GLU A 282 33.70 -1.73 -10.24
C GLU A 282 33.58 -3.07 -9.50
N ASN A 283 32.86 -3.10 -8.37
CA ASN A 283 32.57 -4.32 -7.62
C ASN A 283 31.74 -5.32 -8.43
N LEU A 284 30.69 -4.87 -9.12
CA LEU A 284 29.88 -5.75 -9.98
C LEU A 284 30.68 -6.32 -11.16
N GLN A 285 31.58 -5.54 -11.77
CA GLN A 285 32.49 -6.03 -12.82
C GLN A 285 33.50 -7.06 -12.27
N THR A 286 33.99 -6.84 -11.05
CA THR A 286 34.89 -7.77 -10.35
C THR A 286 34.18 -9.09 -10.03
N LEU A 287 32.98 -9.04 -9.47
CA LEU A 287 32.15 -10.21 -9.16
C LEU A 287 31.71 -10.97 -10.43
N LYS A 288 31.41 -10.26 -11.52
CA LYS A 288 31.20 -10.89 -12.84
C LYS A 288 32.44 -11.67 -13.28
N THR A 289 33.63 -11.11 -13.12
CA THR A 289 34.90 -11.77 -13.48
C THR A 289 35.22 -12.97 -12.58
N GLN A 290 34.68 -12.98 -11.35
CA GLN A 290 34.79 -14.08 -10.38
C GLN A 290 33.63 -15.10 -10.47
N SER A 291 32.69 -14.93 -11.41
CA SER A 291 31.51 -15.80 -11.52
C SER A 291 31.89 -17.22 -11.95
N GLN A 292 31.32 -18.21 -11.26
CA GLN A 292 31.64 -19.63 -11.44
C GLN A 292 30.89 -20.27 -12.62
N ASN A 293 29.81 -19.63 -13.08
CA ASN A 293 29.01 -20.06 -14.22
C ASN A 293 28.37 -18.86 -14.95
N GLU A 294 27.76 -19.12 -16.11
CA GLU A 294 27.13 -18.09 -16.95
C GLU A 294 25.89 -17.45 -16.30
N GLU A 295 25.15 -18.20 -15.47
CA GLU A 295 23.97 -17.71 -14.73
C GLU A 295 24.34 -16.62 -13.70
N GLN A 296 25.43 -16.82 -12.95
CA GLN A 296 25.98 -15.80 -12.05
C GLN A 296 26.45 -14.57 -12.83
N ALA A 297 27.18 -14.76 -13.94
CA ALA A 297 27.63 -13.67 -14.78
C ALA A 297 26.46 -12.86 -15.37
N LEU A 298 25.36 -13.52 -15.75
CA LEU A 298 24.12 -12.91 -16.22
C LEU A 298 23.47 -12.03 -15.15
N ILE A 299 23.43 -12.48 -13.88
CA ILE A 299 22.93 -11.64 -12.77
C ILE A 299 23.73 -10.34 -12.67
N PHE A 300 25.06 -10.41 -12.70
CA PHE A 300 25.91 -9.22 -12.60
C PHE A 300 25.81 -8.31 -13.83
N ASP A 301 25.67 -8.85 -15.05
CA ASP A 301 25.41 -8.06 -16.26
C ASP A 301 24.07 -7.32 -16.20
N LYS A 302 23.00 -8.00 -15.78
CA LYS A 302 21.68 -7.37 -15.60
C LYS A 302 21.72 -6.31 -14.51
N ALA A 303 22.39 -6.58 -13.39
CA ALA A 303 22.60 -5.60 -12.31
C ALA A 303 23.39 -4.38 -12.80
N LEU A 304 24.45 -4.55 -13.58
CA LEU A 304 25.22 -3.46 -14.19
C LEU A 304 24.38 -2.64 -15.18
N ALA A 305 23.61 -3.30 -16.05
CA ALA A 305 22.75 -2.62 -17.03
C ALA A 305 21.66 -1.78 -16.33
N ILE A 306 21.02 -2.35 -15.30
CA ILE A 306 20.01 -1.68 -14.47
C ILE A 306 20.63 -0.51 -13.70
N LEU A 307 21.74 -0.73 -12.99
CA LEU A 307 22.42 0.31 -12.21
C LEU A 307 22.87 1.47 -13.10
N ASN A 308 23.43 1.17 -14.29
CA ASN A 308 23.79 2.18 -15.28
C ASN A 308 22.58 2.98 -15.80
N ASN A 309 21.40 2.35 -15.92
CA ASN A 309 20.19 3.06 -16.36
C ASN A 309 19.57 3.91 -15.24
N ILE A 310 19.58 3.42 -13.99
CA ILE A 310 19.10 4.19 -12.83
C ILE A 310 19.97 5.44 -12.60
N THR A 311 21.28 5.36 -12.88
CA THR A 311 22.29 6.37 -12.50
C THR A 311 22.91 7.11 -13.69
N GLN A 312 22.14 7.37 -14.75
CA GLN A 312 22.62 8.04 -15.97
C GLN A 312 23.00 9.51 -15.78
N ASN A 313 22.42 10.18 -14.78
CA ASN A 313 22.62 11.58 -14.41
C ASN A 313 22.21 11.75 -12.93
N ASP A 314 22.19 12.98 -12.41
CA ASP A 314 21.90 13.23 -10.99
C ASP A 314 20.43 13.01 -10.58
N ASP A 315 19.49 12.93 -11.51
CA ASP A 315 18.07 12.60 -11.26
C ASP A 315 17.87 11.08 -11.41
N TYR A 316 18.21 10.32 -10.36
CA TYR A 316 18.18 8.86 -10.36
C TYR A 316 16.75 8.36 -10.56
N LYS A 317 16.54 7.43 -11.50
CA LYS A 317 15.19 6.96 -11.90
C LYS A 317 15.08 5.44 -11.84
N LEU A 318 14.17 4.92 -11.03
CA LEU A 318 13.77 3.50 -10.99
C LEU A 318 12.39 3.36 -11.63
N ASN A 319 12.21 2.36 -12.49
CA ASN A 319 10.92 1.98 -13.07
C ASN A 319 10.88 0.46 -13.08
N LEU A 320 10.23 -0.15 -12.09
CA LEU A 320 10.10 -1.59 -11.93
C LEU A 320 8.68 -1.99 -12.32
N ASP A 321 8.55 -3.02 -13.16
CA ASP A 321 7.27 -3.60 -13.59
C ASP A 321 7.37 -5.13 -13.47
N LEU A 322 6.69 -5.69 -12.47
CA LEU A 322 6.64 -7.11 -12.15
C LEU A 322 5.26 -7.65 -12.53
N LYS A 323 5.19 -8.50 -13.55
CA LYS A 323 3.98 -9.14 -14.03
C LYS A 323 3.90 -10.59 -13.55
N PHE A 324 2.74 -10.96 -13.00
CA PHE A 324 2.40 -12.33 -12.63
C PHE A 324 1.60 -13.01 -13.74
N LYS A 325 1.60 -14.35 -13.77
CA LYS A 325 0.64 -15.11 -14.59
C LYS A 325 -0.79 -14.88 -14.07
N ASN A 326 -1.77 -14.96 -14.97
CA ASN A 326 -3.19 -14.94 -14.63
C ASN A 326 -3.63 -16.26 -13.95
N ILE A 327 -3.17 -16.45 -12.70
CA ILE A 327 -3.45 -17.61 -11.85
C ILE A 327 -3.86 -17.14 -10.44
N PRO A 328 -4.69 -17.89 -9.70
CA PRO A 328 -5.06 -17.55 -8.33
C PRO A 328 -3.85 -17.53 -7.39
N VAL A 329 -3.91 -16.69 -6.35
CA VAL A 329 -2.88 -16.63 -5.29
C VAL A 329 -2.73 -17.98 -4.57
N SER A 330 -3.79 -18.78 -4.45
CA SER A 330 -3.74 -20.13 -3.85
C SER A 330 -2.71 -21.04 -4.52
N ASP A 331 -2.51 -20.86 -5.81
CA ASP A 331 -1.76 -21.77 -6.68
C ASP A 331 -0.26 -21.43 -6.69
N TYR A 332 0.13 -20.26 -6.14
CA TYR A 332 1.52 -19.80 -6.04
C TYR A 332 2.39 -20.77 -5.23
N SER A 333 1.82 -21.48 -4.26
CA SER A 333 2.49 -22.55 -3.50
C SER A 333 2.93 -23.73 -4.39
N THR A 334 2.22 -23.98 -5.50
CA THR A 334 2.49 -25.08 -6.45
C THR A 334 3.27 -24.63 -7.68
N GLN A 335 3.09 -23.37 -8.12
CA GLN A 335 3.81 -22.77 -9.24
C GLN A 335 5.17 -22.18 -8.81
N GLY A 336 5.34 -21.86 -7.53
CA GLY A 336 6.56 -21.28 -6.99
C GLY A 336 6.98 -20.02 -7.74
N ILE A 337 8.27 -19.96 -8.11
CA ILE A 337 8.87 -18.86 -8.88
C ILE A 337 8.21 -18.67 -10.26
N ASP A 338 7.65 -19.72 -10.86
CA ASP A 338 6.96 -19.66 -12.15
C ASP A 338 5.55 -19.06 -12.05
N SER A 339 5.09 -18.63 -10.87
CA SER A 339 3.95 -17.69 -10.77
C SER A 339 4.26 -16.33 -11.42
N ILE A 340 5.54 -15.95 -11.49
CA ILE A 340 6.01 -14.71 -12.13
C ILE A 340 6.15 -14.93 -13.64
N GLU A 341 5.49 -14.09 -14.43
CA GLU A 341 5.57 -14.10 -15.89
C GLU A 341 6.76 -13.27 -16.37
N LYS A 342 6.95 -12.07 -15.81
CA LYS A 342 7.98 -11.13 -16.26
C LYS A 342 8.44 -10.18 -15.14
N LEU A 343 9.72 -9.85 -15.10
CA LEU A 343 10.25 -8.67 -14.41
C LEU A 343 10.96 -7.75 -15.42
N SER A 344 10.56 -6.49 -15.48
CA SER A 344 11.29 -5.44 -16.20
C SER A 344 11.74 -4.35 -15.22
N ILE A 345 12.99 -3.89 -15.32
CA ILE A 345 13.49 -2.74 -14.56
C ILE A 345 14.19 -1.80 -15.53
N ASN A 346 13.75 -0.54 -15.60
CA ASN A 346 14.35 0.49 -16.46
C ASN A 346 14.49 0.04 -17.94
N ASN A 347 13.41 -0.56 -18.47
CA ASN A 347 13.34 -1.19 -19.80
C ASN A 347 14.33 -2.36 -20.03
N GLN A 348 15.07 -2.81 -19.01
CA GLN A 348 15.82 -4.06 -19.04
C GLN A 348 14.92 -5.22 -18.60
N ASP A 349 14.88 -6.30 -19.39
CA ASP A 349 14.26 -7.55 -18.94
C ASP A 349 15.18 -8.24 -17.93
N ALA A 350 14.67 -8.47 -16.72
CA ALA A 350 15.39 -9.08 -15.60
C ALA A 350 14.73 -10.41 -15.15
N THR A 351 13.81 -10.95 -15.94
CA THR A 351 13.00 -12.13 -15.58
C THR A 351 13.88 -13.34 -15.27
N GLU A 352 14.84 -13.66 -16.12
CA GLU A 352 15.76 -14.81 -15.93
C GLU A 352 16.65 -14.62 -14.70
N ALA A 353 17.23 -13.42 -14.50
CA ALA A 353 18.03 -13.11 -13.33
C ALA A 353 17.23 -13.22 -12.02
N LEU A 354 15.95 -12.81 -12.02
CA LEU A 354 15.04 -13.03 -10.90
C LEU A 354 14.81 -14.53 -10.64
N LYS A 355 14.60 -15.33 -11.70
CA LYS A 355 14.37 -16.77 -11.60
C LYS A 355 15.58 -17.54 -11.08
N ILE A 356 16.81 -17.05 -11.29
CA ILE A 356 18.03 -17.61 -10.70
C ILE A 356 18.17 -17.18 -9.23
N ILE A 357 18.04 -15.87 -8.94
CA ILE A 357 18.40 -15.33 -7.61
C ILE A 357 17.31 -15.54 -6.55
N LEU A 358 16.02 -15.48 -6.90
CA LEU A 358 14.94 -15.52 -5.91
C LEU A 358 14.77 -16.91 -5.25
N PRO A 359 14.90 -18.06 -5.95
CA PRO A 359 14.93 -19.36 -5.29
C PRO A 359 16.10 -19.52 -4.32
N PHE A 360 17.29 -18.98 -4.64
CA PHE A 360 18.43 -18.97 -3.72
C PHE A 360 18.13 -18.11 -2.48
N ILE A 361 17.65 -16.87 -2.66
CA ILE A 361 17.26 -15.98 -1.57
C ILE A 361 16.20 -16.64 -0.67
N MET A 362 15.15 -17.23 -1.24
CA MET A 362 14.11 -17.92 -0.48
C MET A 362 14.66 -19.13 0.28
N PHE A 363 15.49 -19.96 -0.34
CA PHE A 363 16.12 -21.11 0.33
C PHE A 363 17.03 -20.67 1.48
N SER A 364 17.90 -19.68 1.27
CA SER A 364 18.79 -19.14 2.29
C SER A 364 18.05 -18.49 3.45
N MET A 365 16.95 -17.75 3.21
CA MET A 365 16.14 -17.16 4.29
C MET A 365 15.37 -18.23 5.07
N LEU A 366 14.81 -19.24 4.40
CA LEU A 366 14.07 -20.33 5.04
C LEU A 366 14.98 -21.28 5.84
N MET A 367 16.21 -21.52 5.38
CA MET A 367 17.23 -22.28 6.12
C MET A 367 17.94 -21.44 7.20
N GLY A 368 17.89 -20.10 7.10
CA GLY A 368 18.52 -19.14 8.01
C GLY A 368 17.97 -19.12 9.45
N GLY A 369 17.03 -20.01 9.80
CA GLY A 369 16.61 -20.26 11.18
C GLY A 369 17.69 -20.89 12.07
N ALA A 370 18.81 -21.34 11.48
CA ALA A 370 20.01 -21.71 12.22
C ALA A 370 20.93 -20.49 12.40
N SER A 371 21.01 -20.03 13.65
CA SER A 371 21.83 -18.92 14.16
C SER A 371 23.24 -18.76 13.57
N PHE A 372 23.62 -17.50 13.32
CA PHE A 372 24.99 -16.99 13.46
C PHE A 372 25.11 -16.20 14.77
#